data_AF-A0A1B0CVZ4-F1
#
_entry.id   AF-A0A1B0CVZ4-F1
#
_cell.length_a   1.000
_cell.length_b   1.000
_cell.length_c   1.000
_cell.angle_alpha   90.00
_cell.angle_beta   90.00
_cell.angle_gamma   90.00
#
_symmetry.space_group_name_H-M   'P 1'
#
loop_
_entity.id
_entity.type
_entity.pdbx_description
1 polymer ?
#
loop_
_entity_poly.entity_id
_entity_poly.type
_entity_poly.pdbx_seq_one_letter_code
_entity_poly.pdbx_strand_id
1 'polypeptide(L)'
;MDNEIKGNGYFSVPKHTPLIFSEVGGRTVCRLLVRDAAGESESALLHETVPSWVTDVVIERNMPKFIKIPFYLLPHPLMVKQDRMKKERLIANEFIPCRKLCEHVLEKVLGTEVTPGISNASNSSQNSQSDANSEGSQIPPEDRLELLCNDIVLDPNMDLRTVRHLIWKQSADLTFHYKTKPFT
;
A
#
# COMPACT_ATOMS: atom_id res chain seq x y z
N MET A 1 25.60 -26.09 -21.27
CA MET A 1 24.23 -25.95 -20.73
C MET A 1 24.19 -24.58 -20.11
N ASP A 2 23.63 -23.61 -20.84
CA ASP A 2 23.57 -22.23 -20.39
C ASP A 2 22.56 -22.15 -19.24
N ASN A 3 23.08 -22.14 -18.01
CA ASN A 3 22.26 -21.79 -16.85
C ASN A 3 21.84 -20.34 -17.04
N GLU A 4 20.64 -20.14 -17.57
CA GLU A 4 20.07 -18.82 -17.80
C GLU A 4 20.01 -18.10 -16.45
N ILE A 5 20.90 -17.12 -16.27
CA ILE A 5 21.02 -16.35 -15.02
C ILE A 5 19.71 -15.57 -14.85
N LYS A 6 18.79 -16.14 -14.08
CA LYS A 6 17.44 -15.59 -13.91
C LYS A 6 17.47 -14.45 -12.89
N GLY A 7 17.54 -13.22 -13.40
CA GLY A 7 17.35 -12.01 -12.61
C GLY A 7 15.89 -11.78 -12.18
N ASN A 8 15.52 -10.53 -11.94
CA ASN A 8 14.18 -10.17 -11.46
C ASN A 8 13.04 -10.39 -12.48
N GLY A 9 13.35 -10.64 -13.76
CA GLY A 9 12.36 -10.90 -14.81
C GLY A 9 11.70 -9.65 -15.41
N TYR A 10 12.03 -8.46 -14.93
CA TYR A 10 11.48 -7.18 -15.39
C TYR A 10 12.50 -6.35 -16.18
N PHE A 11 13.76 -6.31 -15.70
CA PHE A 11 14.83 -5.56 -16.33
C PHE A 11 16.20 -6.19 -16.01
N SER A 12 17.22 -5.77 -16.75
CA SER A 12 18.62 -6.12 -16.46
C SER A 12 19.45 -4.84 -16.33
N VAL A 13 20.49 -4.91 -15.49
CA VAL A 13 21.49 -3.85 -15.38
C VAL A 13 22.62 -4.10 -16.38
N PRO A 14 23.28 -3.06 -16.91
CA PRO A 14 24.43 -3.23 -17.77
C PRO A 14 25.52 -4.10 -17.13
N LYS A 15 26.10 -5.00 -17.93
CA LYS A 15 27.15 -5.95 -17.49
C LYS A 15 28.39 -5.28 -16.89
N HIS A 16 28.66 -4.04 -17.27
CA HIS A 16 29.80 -3.24 -16.79
C HIS A 16 29.46 -2.37 -15.57
N THR A 17 28.25 -2.46 -15.02
CA THR A 17 27.87 -1.73 -13.81
C THR A 17 28.71 -2.23 -12.63
N PRO A 18 29.40 -1.33 -11.89
CA PRO A 18 30.09 -1.71 -10.66
C PRO A 18 29.10 -2.06 -9.54
N LEU A 19 29.26 -3.22 -8.93
CA LEU A 19 28.60 -3.64 -7.69
C LEU A 19 29.57 -3.40 -6.53
N ILE A 20 29.12 -2.70 -5.49
CA ILE A 20 29.95 -2.31 -4.34
C ILE A 20 29.21 -2.63 -3.05
N PHE A 21 29.87 -3.34 -2.13
CA PHE A 21 29.45 -3.51 -0.74
C PHE A 21 30.40 -2.74 0.16
N SER A 22 29.86 -1.88 1.02
CA SER A 22 30.63 -1.03 1.93
C SER A 22 29.95 -0.86 3.28
N GLU A 23 30.73 -0.63 4.31
CA GLU A 23 30.23 -0.25 5.64
C GLU A 23 29.79 1.22 5.68
N VAL A 24 28.99 1.58 6.68
CA VAL A 24 28.45 2.96 6.87
C VAL A 24 29.57 4.02 7.06
N GLY A 25 30.80 3.59 7.36
CA GLY A 25 32.00 4.45 7.44
C GLY A 25 32.77 4.63 6.12
N GLY A 26 32.27 4.11 4.99
CA GLY A 26 32.90 4.24 3.67
C GLY A 26 33.98 3.20 3.36
N ARG A 27 34.27 2.28 4.29
CA ARG A 27 35.15 1.14 4.02
C ARG A 27 34.49 0.21 3.02
N THR A 28 35.14 0.01 1.86
CA THR A 28 34.69 -0.94 0.85
C THR A 28 35.09 -2.36 1.25
N VAL A 29 34.15 -3.28 1.17
CA VAL A 29 34.31 -4.70 1.53
C VAL A 29 34.41 -5.55 0.26
N CYS A 30 33.62 -5.24 -0.77
CA CYS A 30 33.64 -5.94 -2.04
C CYS A 30 33.35 -4.96 -3.19
N ARG A 31 34.07 -5.10 -4.30
CA ARG A 31 33.84 -4.36 -5.55
C ARG A 31 34.13 -5.26 -6.75
N LEU A 32 33.13 -5.43 -7.61
CA LEU A 32 33.23 -6.21 -8.85
C LEU A 32 32.28 -5.66 -9.91
N LEU A 33 32.40 -6.11 -11.17
CA LEU A 33 31.41 -5.80 -12.19
C LEU A 33 30.32 -6.86 -12.19
N VAL A 34 29.08 -6.49 -12.52
CA VAL A 34 27.95 -7.44 -12.56
C VAL A 34 28.24 -8.70 -13.39
N ARG A 35 28.96 -8.55 -14.52
CA ARG A 35 29.34 -9.71 -15.37
C ARG A 35 30.30 -10.69 -14.71
N ASP A 36 31.09 -10.24 -13.74
CA ASP A 36 32.14 -11.02 -13.09
C ASP A 36 31.61 -11.76 -11.85
N ALA A 37 30.39 -11.46 -11.39
CA ALA A 37 29.78 -12.05 -10.18
C ALA A 37 29.63 -13.58 -10.22
N ALA A 38 29.67 -14.19 -11.41
CA ALA A 38 29.61 -15.64 -11.59
C ALA A 38 31.00 -16.32 -11.55
N GLY A 39 32.09 -15.55 -11.46
CA GLY A 39 33.44 -16.07 -11.29
C GLY A 39 33.59 -16.76 -9.93
N GLU A 40 34.43 -17.79 -9.86
CA GLU A 40 34.61 -18.59 -8.64
C GLU A 40 35.13 -17.75 -7.47
N SER A 41 36.12 -16.89 -7.72
CA SER A 41 36.69 -15.99 -6.71
C SER A 41 35.69 -14.93 -6.26
N GLU A 42 34.96 -14.34 -7.20
CA GLU A 42 33.93 -13.33 -6.94
C GLU A 42 32.75 -13.91 -6.17
N SER A 43 32.33 -15.12 -6.52
CA SER A 43 31.24 -15.84 -5.85
C SER A 43 31.59 -16.15 -4.39
N ALA A 44 32.82 -16.62 -4.13
CA ALA A 44 33.31 -16.83 -2.78
C ALA A 44 33.33 -15.53 -1.96
N LEU A 45 33.82 -14.44 -2.56
CA LEU A 45 33.82 -13.12 -1.92
C LEU A 45 32.39 -12.62 -1.64
N LEU A 46 31.45 -12.80 -2.58
CA LEU A 46 30.05 -12.44 -2.38
C LEU A 46 29.42 -13.23 -1.23
N HIS A 47 29.70 -14.52 -1.12
CA HIS A 47 29.19 -15.35 -0.03
C HIS A 47 29.65 -14.86 1.35
N GLU A 48 30.86 -14.31 1.47
CA GLU A 48 31.39 -13.77 2.73
C GLU A 48 30.90 -12.33 3.03
N THR A 49 30.70 -11.52 1.98
CA THR A 49 30.56 -10.06 2.13
C THR A 49 29.14 -9.54 1.98
N VAL A 50 28.26 -10.29 1.33
CA VAL A 50 26.87 -9.85 1.09
C VAL A 50 26.08 -9.91 2.41
N PRO A 51 25.49 -8.78 2.84
CA PRO A 51 24.67 -8.76 4.05
C PRO A 51 23.43 -9.66 3.93
N SER A 52 22.99 -10.25 5.05
CA SER A 52 21.84 -11.16 5.07
C SER A 52 20.56 -10.54 4.51
N TRP A 53 20.27 -9.27 4.81
CA TRP A 53 19.08 -8.60 4.27
C TRP A 53 19.04 -8.53 2.73
N VAL A 54 20.20 -8.65 2.06
CA VAL A 54 20.29 -8.79 0.60
C VAL A 54 20.00 -10.22 0.19
N THR A 55 20.59 -11.21 0.87
CA THR A 55 20.38 -12.64 0.56
C THR A 55 18.94 -13.07 0.80
N ASP A 56 18.29 -12.55 1.85
CA ASP A 56 16.88 -12.80 2.15
C ASP A 56 16.00 -12.45 0.95
N VAL A 57 16.28 -11.34 0.26
CA VAL A 57 15.49 -10.88 -0.90
C VAL A 57 15.92 -11.59 -2.17
N VAL A 58 17.23 -11.65 -2.46
CA VAL A 58 17.76 -12.10 -3.76
C VAL A 58 17.78 -13.64 -3.87
N ILE A 59 18.13 -14.33 -2.80
CA ILE A 59 18.28 -15.80 -2.76
C ILE A 59 17.03 -16.44 -2.18
N GLU A 60 16.61 -16.03 -1.00
CA GLU A 60 15.46 -16.65 -0.31
C GLU A 60 14.11 -16.18 -0.85
N ARG A 61 14.10 -15.13 -1.68
CA ARG A 61 12.90 -14.53 -2.27
C ARG A 61 11.89 -14.07 -1.22
N ASN A 62 12.38 -13.72 -0.03
CA ASN A 62 11.60 -13.14 1.04
C ASN A 62 11.34 -11.67 0.73
N MET A 63 10.22 -11.40 0.07
CA MET A 63 9.86 -10.04 -0.35
C MET A 63 9.63 -9.13 0.86
N PRO A 64 10.16 -7.88 0.86
CA PRO A 64 9.92 -6.93 1.94
C PRO A 64 8.44 -6.74 2.24
N LYS A 65 8.09 -6.64 3.52
CA LYS A 65 6.71 -6.39 3.93
C LYS A 65 6.28 -4.97 3.56
N PHE A 66 5.05 -4.83 3.07
CA PHE A 66 4.46 -3.53 2.81
C PHE A 66 4.38 -2.68 4.10
N ILE A 67 4.72 -1.39 3.98
CA ILE A 67 4.58 -0.45 5.09
C ILE A 67 3.09 -0.20 5.29
N LYS A 68 2.67 -0.22 6.55
CA LYS A 68 1.30 0.08 6.95
C LYS A 68 1.20 1.49 7.49
N ILE A 69 0.20 2.23 7.03
CA ILE A 69 -0.10 3.58 7.45
C ILE A 69 -1.36 3.57 8.33
N PRO A 70 -1.28 4.06 9.58
CA PRO A 70 -2.45 4.32 10.40
C PRO A 70 -3.18 5.59 9.95
N PHE A 71 -4.51 5.57 9.95
CA PHE A 71 -5.34 6.72 9.62
C PHE A 71 -6.72 6.68 10.28
N TYR A 72 -7.42 7.81 10.24
CA TYR A 72 -8.82 7.95 10.67
C TYR A 72 -9.70 8.34 9.48
N LEU A 73 -10.94 7.81 9.46
CA LEU A 73 -12.01 8.25 8.56
C LEU A 73 -13.09 8.94 9.41
N LEU A 74 -13.34 10.21 9.12
CA LEU A 74 -14.31 11.02 9.86
C LEU A 74 -15.35 11.60 8.89
N PRO A 75 -16.61 11.77 9.32
CA PRO A 75 -17.56 12.54 8.53
C PRO A 75 -17.08 13.99 8.44
N HIS A 76 -17.27 14.62 7.29
CA HIS A 76 -16.96 16.03 7.11
C HIS A 76 -17.86 16.89 8.04
N PRO A 77 -17.35 17.95 8.69
CA PRO A 77 -18.11 18.74 9.67
C PRO A 77 -19.43 19.34 9.16
N LEU A 78 -19.56 19.49 7.83
CA LEU A 78 -20.76 20.01 7.17
C LEU A 78 -21.84 18.95 6.89
N MET A 79 -21.62 17.68 7.24
CA MET A 79 -22.64 16.64 7.08
C MET A 79 -23.68 16.72 8.20
N VAL A 80 -24.96 16.82 7.80
CA VAL A 80 -26.11 17.13 8.68
C VAL A 80 -26.47 16.00 9.67
N LYS A 81 -26.05 14.75 9.43
CA LYS A 81 -26.35 13.60 10.31
C LYS A 81 -25.15 13.28 11.19
N GLN A 82 -25.07 13.95 12.32
CA GLN A 82 -23.95 13.88 13.22
C GLN A 82 -24.46 13.48 14.60
N ASP A 83 -24.18 12.26 15.06
CA ASP A 83 -24.02 12.09 16.52
C ASP A 83 -23.26 10.84 17.00
N ARG A 84 -23.10 9.74 16.26
CA ARG A 84 -22.55 8.51 16.89
C ARG A 84 -21.61 7.66 16.04
N MET A 85 -20.78 8.26 15.20
CA MET A 85 -19.71 7.49 14.56
C MET A 85 -18.47 7.47 15.44
N LYS A 86 -18.12 6.27 15.94
CA LYS A 86 -16.88 6.05 16.67
C LYS A 86 -15.71 6.39 15.77
N LYS A 87 -14.81 7.27 16.24
CA LYS A 87 -13.51 7.52 15.63
C LYS A 87 -12.67 6.25 15.74
N GLU A 88 -12.70 5.41 14.71
CA GLU A 88 -11.89 4.21 14.63
C GLU A 88 -10.55 4.50 13.96
N ARG A 89 -9.47 4.00 14.57
CA ARG A 89 -8.12 4.06 14.01
C ARG A 89 -7.92 2.88 13.07
N LEU A 90 -7.94 3.13 11.78
CA LEU A 90 -7.72 2.15 10.74
C LEU A 90 -6.23 2.05 10.38
N ILE A 91 -5.82 0.90 9.85
CA ILE A 91 -4.44 0.66 9.41
C ILE A 91 -4.48 -0.10 8.09
N ALA A 92 -3.79 0.40 7.08
CA ALA A 92 -3.76 -0.24 5.77
C ALA A 92 -2.41 -0.07 5.06
N ASN A 93 -2.19 -0.81 3.96
CA ASN A 93 -0.98 -0.70 3.14
C ASN A 93 -0.84 0.72 2.56
N GLU A 94 0.39 1.25 2.55
CA GLU A 94 0.71 2.58 2.01
C GLU A 94 0.28 2.80 0.55
N PHE A 95 0.17 1.73 -0.25
CA PHE A 95 -0.26 1.77 -1.65
C PHE A 95 -1.76 1.62 -1.88
N ILE A 96 -2.58 1.56 -0.81
CA ILE A 96 -4.04 1.50 -0.99
C ILE A 96 -4.53 2.82 -1.61
N PRO A 97 -5.26 2.76 -2.75
CA PRO A 97 -5.82 3.95 -3.38
C PRO A 97 -6.96 4.58 -2.57
N CYS A 98 -7.15 5.89 -2.70
CA CYS A 98 -8.26 6.62 -2.10
C CYS A 98 -9.62 6.10 -2.55
N ARG A 99 -9.76 5.61 -3.79
CA ARG A 99 -11.00 4.94 -4.26
C ARG A 99 -11.44 3.80 -3.32
N LYS A 100 -10.50 2.99 -2.82
CA LYS A 100 -10.83 1.89 -1.88
C LYS A 100 -11.30 2.40 -0.52
N LEU A 101 -10.83 3.57 -0.09
CA LEU A 101 -11.35 4.22 1.11
C LEU A 101 -12.79 4.70 0.86
N CYS A 102 -13.09 5.26 -0.32
CA CYS A 102 -14.44 5.66 -0.68
C CYS A 102 -15.41 4.48 -0.72
N GLU A 103 -15.03 3.35 -1.33
CA GLU A 103 -15.79 2.10 -1.31
C GLU A 103 -16.09 1.67 0.13
N HIS A 104 -15.06 1.64 0.99
CA HIS A 104 -15.20 1.25 2.39
C HIS A 104 -16.19 2.14 3.14
N VAL A 105 -16.12 3.47 2.94
CA VAL A 105 -17.08 4.41 3.57
C VAL A 105 -18.51 4.13 3.08
N LEU A 106 -18.72 3.97 1.78
CA LEU A 106 -20.06 3.74 1.23
C LEU A 106 -20.66 2.42 1.70
N GLU A 107 -19.88 1.34 1.73
CA GLU A 107 -20.37 0.00 2.08
C GLU A 107 -20.52 -0.22 3.59
N LYS A 108 -19.52 0.20 4.37
CA LYS A 108 -19.39 -0.17 5.80
C LYS A 108 -19.73 0.96 6.75
N VAL A 109 -19.55 2.21 6.35
CA VAL A 109 -19.81 3.36 7.22
C VAL A 109 -21.22 3.89 6.98
N LEU A 110 -21.62 4.07 5.72
CA LEU A 110 -22.93 4.60 5.34
C LEU A 110 -23.97 3.51 5.01
N GLY A 111 -23.54 2.40 4.40
CA GLY A 111 -24.43 1.30 3.99
C GLY A 111 -25.08 0.53 5.15
N THR A 112 -24.50 0.62 6.36
CA THR A 112 -24.99 -0.06 7.55
C THR A 112 -26.26 0.57 8.14
N GLU A 113 -26.66 1.76 7.69
CA GLU A 113 -27.88 2.43 8.16
C GLU A 113 -29.17 1.96 7.47
N VAL A 114 -29.09 1.13 6.42
CA VAL A 114 -30.28 0.71 5.63
C VAL A 114 -30.88 -0.63 6.09
N THR A 115 -30.26 -1.33 7.05
CA THR A 115 -30.78 -2.62 7.55
C THR A 115 -30.98 -2.59 9.07
N PRO A 116 -32.18 -2.23 9.58
CA PRO A 116 -32.48 -2.39 10.99
C PRO A 116 -32.73 -3.87 11.26
N GLY A 117 -31.74 -4.55 11.84
CA GLY A 117 -31.89 -5.88 12.44
C GLY A 117 -31.00 -6.94 11.83
N ILE A 118 -29.81 -7.13 12.43
CA ILE A 118 -29.48 -8.32 13.23
C ILE A 118 -28.07 -8.08 13.79
N SER A 119 -28.00 -8.14 15.12
CA SER A 119 -26.80 -8.00 15.92
C SER A 119 -25.88 -9.22 15.85
N ASN A 120 -24.58 -8.92 15.99
CA ASN A 120 -23.49 -9.72 16.58
C ASN A 120 -22.58 -10.59 15.69
N ALA A 121 -21.31 -10.16 15.72
CA ALA A 121 -20.08 -10.93 15.92
C ALA A 121 -19.72 -12.06 14.93
N SER A 122 -18.61 -11.86 14.19
CA SER A 122 -17.33 -12.55 14.46
C SER A 122 -16.35 -12.39 13.29
N ASN A 123 -15.07 -12.33 13.63
CA ASN A 123 -13.96 -12.56 12.72
C ASN A 123 -14.15 -13.88 11.95
N SER A 124 -14.16 -13.85 10.63
CA SER A 124 -13.32 -14.77 9.85
C SER A 124 -13.18 -14.27 8.42
N SER A 125 -11.93 -14.27 7.97
CA SER A 125 -11.55 -14.40 6.58
C SER A 125 -12.19 -15.65 5.98
N GLN A 126 -13.10 -15.50 5.02
CA GLN A 126 -13.32 -16.53 4.01
C GLN A 126 -13.92 -15.98 2.73
N ASN A 127 -13.28 -16.43 1.66
CA ASN A 127 -13.58 -16.27 0.26
C ASN A 127 -15.03 -16.73 -0.01
N SER A 128 -15.87 -15.89 -0.62
CA SER A 128 -17.18 -16.30 -1.11
C SER A 128 -17.59 -15.44 -2.30
N GLN A 129 -17.22 -15.97 -3.47
CA GLN A 129 -17.74 -15.60 -4.77
C GLN A 129 -19.26 -15.74 -4.75
N SER A 130 -19.98 -14.64 -4.95
CA SER A 130 -21.42 -14.65 -5.19
C SER A 130 -21.75 -13.64 -6.27
N ASP A 131 -21.97 -14.18 -7.46
CA ASP A 131 -22.68 -13.54 -8.55
C ASP A 131 -24.09 -13.21 -8.08
N ALA A 132 -24.39 -11.93 -7.92
CA ALA A 132 -25.74 -11.42 -7.84
C ALA A 132 -25.80 -10.07 -8.54
N ASN A 133 -26.31 -10.13 -9.76
CA ASN A 133 -26.68 -9.02 -10.61
C ASN A 133 -27.52 -7.99 -9.80
N SER A 134 -26.92 -6.85 -9.48
CA SER A 134 -27.63 -5.66 -8.98
C SER A 134 -27.16 -4.46 -9.79
N GLU A 135 -28.02 -4.03 -10.71
CA GLU A 135 -27.86 -2.89 -11.60
C GLU A 135 -27.77 -1.53 -10.88
N GLY A 136 -27.59 -1.51 -9.55
CA GLY A 136 -27.24 -0.33 -8.75
C GLY A 136 -25.72 -0.09 -8.61
N SER A 137 -24.88 -0.94 -9.20
CA SER A 137 -23.40 -0.92 -9.06
C SER A 137 -22.67 -0.13 -10.16
N GLN A 138 -23.38 0.64 -10.99
CA GLN A 138 -22.78 1.28 -12.18
C GLN A 138 -22.14 2.66 -11.92
N ILE A 139 -22.31 3.24 -10.73
CA ILE A 139 -21.77 4.57 -10.42
C ILE A 139 -20.50 4.39 -9.57
N PRO A 140 -19.34 4.87 -10.04
CA PRO A 140 -18.10 4.86 -9.27
C PRO A 140 -18.28 5.44 -7.86
N PRO A 141 -17.66 4.85 -6.83
CA PRO A 141 -17.81 5.30 -5.46
C PRO A 141 -17.40 6.77 -5.27
N GLU A 142 -16.40 7.23 -6.03
CA GLU A 142 -15.97 8.63 -6.07
C GLU A 142 -17.01 9.62 -6.61
N ASP A 143 -18.01 9.15 -7.38
CA ASP A 143 -19.09 10.00 -7.88
C ASP A 143 -20.21 10.17 -6.86
N ARG A 144 -20.21 9.33 -5.82
CA ARG A 144 -21.16 9.38 -4.70
C ARG A 144 -20.54 9.96 -3.44
N LEU A 145 -19.22 9.94 -3.33
CA LEU A 145 -18.48 10.33 -2.13
C LEU A 145 -17.23 11.14 -2.49
N GLU A 146 -17.02 12.25 -1.79
CA GLU A 146 -15.75 12.97 -1.77
C GLU A 146 -14.96 12.60 -0.54
N LEU A 147 -13.67 12.31 -0.74
CA LEU A 147 -12.70 12.12 0.32
C LEU A 147 -11.78 13.35 0.35
N LEU A 148 -11.55 13.88 1.54
CA LEU A 148 -10.75 15.08 1.78
C LEU A 148 -9.65 14.81 2.80
N CYS A 149 -8.52 15.48 2.65
CA CYS A 149 -7.49 15.58 3.69
C CYS A 149 -7.05 17.04 3.77
N ASN A 150 -7.01 17.61 4.98
CA ASN A 150 -6.76 19.05 5.19
C ASN A 150 -7.61 19.95 4.28
N ASP A 151 -8.91 19.66 4.18
CA ASP A 151 -9.90 20.37 3.32
C ASP A 151 -9.60 20.35 1.81
N ILE A 152 -8.61 19.56 1.35
CA ILE A 152 -8.31 19.32 -0.05
C ILE A 152 -9.03 18.05 -0.51
N VAL A 153 -9.82 18.14 -1.57
CA VAL A 153 -10.45 16.98 -2.23
C VAL A 153 -9.38 16.13 -2.89
N LEU A 154 -9.40 14.83 -2.60
CA LEU A 154 -8.40 13.87 -3.07
C LEU A 154 -8.78 13.27 -4.42
N ASP A 155 -7.78 13.06 -5.28
CA ASP A 155 -7.94 12.23 -6.49
C ASP A 155 -8.11 10.76 -6.06
N PRO A 156 -9.16 10.05 -6.52
CA PRO A 156 -9.40 8.65 -6.22
C PRO A 156 -8.22 7.71 -6.54
N ASN A 157 -7.36 8.09 -7.48
CA ASN A 157 -6.19 7.32 -7.89
C ASN A 157 -4.96 7.53 -6.99
N MET A 158 -4.96 8.52 -6.09
CA MET A 158 -3.86 8.72 -5.14
C MET A 158 -3.84 7.61 -4.09
N ASP A 159 -2.66 7.18 -3.68
CA ASP A 159 -2.46 6.25 -2.57
C ASP A 159 -2.19 6.95 -1.22
N LEU A 160 -2.28 6.19 -0.12
CA LEU A 160 -2.06 6.71 1.23
C LEU A 160 -0.68 7.34 1.41
N ARG A 161 0.36 6.75 0.82
CA ARG A 161 1.74 7.26 0.87
C ARG A 161 1.82 8.66 0.26
N THR A 162 1.21 8.83 -0.91
CA THR A 162 1.21 10.08 -1.67
C THR A 162 0.45 11.16 -0.91
N VAL A 163 -0.74 10.84 -0.37
CA VAL A 163 -1.50 11.80 0.47
C VAL A 163 -0.70 12.18 1.71
N ARG A 164 -0.05 11.22 2.39
CA ARG A 164 0.79 11.49 3.56
C ARG A 164 1.90 12.48 3.25
N HIS A 165 2.60 12.25 2.14
CA HIS A 165 3.78 13.02 1.77
C HIS A 165 3.44 14.40 1.21
N LEU A 166 2.41 14.49 0.35
CA LEU A 166 2.11 15.72 -0.40
C LEU A 166 1.08 16.62 0.29
N ILE A 167 0.14 16.05 1.05
CA ILE A 167 -1.02 16.79 1.59
C ILE A 167 -0.95 16.89 3.12
N TRP A 168 -0.76 15.76 3.82
CA TRP A 168 -0.84 15.73 5.27
C TRP A 168 0.32 16.48 5.96
N LYS A 169 1.57 16.17 5.57
CA LYS A 169 2.81 16.81 6.03
C LYS A 169 2.99 16.92 7.55
N GLN A 170 2.29 16.09 8.33
CA GLN A 170 2.36 16.07 9.78
C GLN A 170 2.86 14.71 10.28
N SER A 171 3.44 14.68 11.49
CA SER A 171 3.94 13.46 12.13
C SER A 171 2.81 12.56 12.66
N ALA A 172 1.64 13.14 12.92
CA ALA A 172 0.44 12.45 13.40
C ALA A 172 -0.12 11.46 12.36
N ASP A 173 -1.05 10.61 12.80
CA ASP A 173 -1.79 9.71 11.91
C ASP A 173 -2.61 10.49 10.89
N LEU A 174 -2.68 9.97 9.67
CA LEU A 174 -3.47 10.55 8.59
C LEU A 174 -4.94 10.68 9.00
N THR A 175 -5.58 11.80 8.69
CA THR A 175 -7.01 11.96 8.92
C THR A 175 -7.68 12.36 7.62
N PHE A 176 -8.69 11.59 7.24
CA PHE A 176 -9.54 11.88 6.10
C PHE A 176 -10.93 12.28 6.57
N HIS A 177 -11.53 13.21 5.85
CA HIS A 177 -12.93 13.58 5.99
C HIS A 177 -13.68 13.13 4.76
N TYR A 178 -14.84 12.50 4.93
CA TYR A 178 -15.69 12.11 3.80
C TYR A 178 -16.99 12.90 3.78
N LYS A 179 -17.52 13.18 2.58
CA LYS A 179 -18.85 13.77 2.37
C LYS A 179 -19.56 13.11 1.20
N THR A 180 -20.86 12.89 1.31
CA THR A 180 -21.68 12.41 0.20
C THR A 180 -21.90 13.52 -0.81
N LYS A 181 -21.74 13.23 -2.10
CA LYS A 181 -22.10 14.16 -3.18
C LYS A 181 -23.62 14.14 -3.38
N PRO A 182 -24.27 15.30 -3.58
CA PRO A 182 -25.65 15.31 -4.07
C PRO A 182 -25.68 14.69 -5.47
N PHE A 183 -26.67 13.82 -5.73
CA PHE A 183 -26.92 13.33 -7.09
C PHE A 183 -27.19 14.54 -8.00
N THR A 184 -26.36 14.73 -9.01
CA THR A 184 -26.54 15.74 -10.07
C THR A 184 -26.99 15.06 -11.36
#